data_AF-A0A5C3LG15-F1
#
_entry.id   AF-A0A5C3LG15-F1
#
_cell.length_a   1.000
_cell.length_b   1.000
_cell.length_c   1.000
_cell.angle_alpha   90.00
_cell.angle_beta   90.00
_cell.angle_gamma   90.00
#
_symmetry.space_group_name_H-M   'P 1'
#
loop_
_entity.id
_entity.type
_entity.pdbx_description
1 polymer ?
#
loop_
_entity_poly.entity_id
_entity_poly.type
_entity_poly.pdbx_seq_one_letter_code
_entity_poly.pdbx_strand_id
1 'polypeptide(L)'
;EGDTRIRRLAFNSRYLHNGLVKLGFIIYGHPASPIVPLLLFHLGKMNMFHCMMKDRQTPIVVVVVSYPATSLVTSRVRFCVSAAHTKDDVDCVLRACDEVGDVLDLKHGIPRSERWTVEDIVDRAVDVVNL
;
A
#
# COMPACT_ATOMS: atom_id res chain seq x y z
N GLU A 1 -4.99 27.37 -3.29
CA GLU A 1 -5.15 26.25 -2.34
C GLU A 1 -5.39 24.89 -3.02
N GLY A 2 -6.17 24.81 -4.09
CA GLY A 2 -6.45 23.54 -4.80
C GLY A 2 -5.20 22.84 -5.33
N ASP A 3 -4.34 23.56 -6.05
CA ASP A 3 -3.14 22.98 -6.66
C ASP A 3 -2.18 22.36 -5.64
N THR A 4 -2.03 23.00 -4.47
CA THR A 4 -1.20 22.46 -3.39
C THR A 4 -1.75 21.14 -2.87
N ARG A 5 -3.07 21.01 -2.73
CA ARG A 5 -3.73 19.76 -2.30
C ARG A 5 -3.60 18.67 -3.36
N ILE A 6 -3.73 19.01 -4.64
CA ILE A 6 -3.56 18.06 -5.75
C ILE A 6 -2.11 17.55 -5.80
N ARG A 7 -1.12 18.44 -5.65
CA ARG A 7 0.30 18.05 -5.60
C ARG A 7 0.60 17.13 -4.42
N ARG A 8 0.07 17.43 -3.23
CA ARG A 8 0.21 16.57 -2.04
C ARG A 8 -0.44 15.20 -2.24
N LEU A 9 -1.65 15.16 -2.79
CA LEU A 9 -2.33 13.91 -3.11
C LEU A 9 -1.50 13.08 -4.09
N ALA A 10 -1.02 13.69 -5.17
CA ALA A 10 -0.19 13.01 -6.17
C ALA A 10 1.11 12.47 -5.57
N PHE A 11 1.76 13.23 -4.68
CA PHE A 11 2.95 12.79 -3.95
C PHE A 11 2.62 11.58 -3.06
N ASN A 12 1.60 11.68 -2.22
CA ASN A 12 1.20 10.61 -1.29
C ASN A 12 0.81 9.32 -2.03
N SER A 13 0.05 9.45 -3.13
CA SER A 13 -0.35 8.33 -3.98
C SER A 13 0.84 7.60 -4.59
N ARG A 14 1.76 8.35 -5.21
CA ARG A 14 2.97 7.79 -5.82
C ARG A 14 3.86 7.15 -4.77
N TYR A 15 4.01 7.81 -3.63
CA TYR A 15 4.85 7.32 -2.54
C TYR A 15 4.36 5.98 -2.01
N LEU A 16 3.06 5.88 -1.69
CA LEU A 16 2.47 4.61 -1.23
C LEU A 16 2.53 3.54 -2.33
N HIS A 17 2.16 3.88 -3.56
CA HIS A 17 2.15 2.95 -4.69
C HIS A 17 3.54 2.36 -4.96
N ASN A 18 4.52 3.22 -5.19
CA ASN A 18 5.88 2.80 -5.53
C ASN A 18 6.58 2.15 -4.34
N GLY A 19 6.32 2.63 -3.12
CA GLY A 19 6.80 1.98 -1.89
C GLY A 19 6.32 0.53 -1.80
N LEU A 20 5.02 0.28 -1.95
CA LEU A 20 4.48 -1.08 -1.92
C LEU A 20 5.02 -1.97 -3.04
N VAL A 21 5.23 -1.43 -4.24
CA VAL A 21 5.86 -2.18 -5.35
C VAL A 21 7.31 -2.56 -4.99
N LYS A 22 8.09 -1.65 -4.41
CA LYS A 22 9.48 -1.90 -3.99
C LYS A 22 9.62 -2.83 -2.79
N LEU A 23 8.60 -2.91 -1.93
CA LEU A 23 8.51 -3.94 -0.89
C LEU A 23 8.19 -5.34 -1.46
N GLY A 24 7.72 -5.41 -2.71
CA GLY A 24 7.41 -6.67 -3.38
C GLY A 24 5.93 -7.02 -3.45
N PHE A 25 5.03 -6.10 -3.15
CA PHE A 25 3.60 -6.33 -3.35
C PHE A 25 3.19 -6.18 -4.82
N ILE A 26 2.09 -6.84 -5.18
CA ILE A 26 1.47 -6.70 -6.49
C ILE A 26 0.41 -5.60 -6.39
N ILE A 27 0.72 -4.43 -6.91
CA ILE A 27 -0.19 -3.28 -6.96
C ILE A 27 -0.80 -3.16 -8.36
N TYR A 28 -2.08 -2.83 -8.41
CA TYR A 28 -2.81 -2.64 -9.66
C TYR A 28 -3.11 -1.16 -9.92
N GLY A 29 -3.09 -0.73 -11.18
CA GLY A 29 -3.43 0.64 -11.56
C GLY A 29 -2.22 1.57 -11.69
N HIS A 30 -2.49 2.88 -11.74
CA HIS A 30 -1.49 3.90 -12.05
C HIS A 30 -0.96 4.58 -10.77
N PRO A 31 0.35 4.86 -10.65
CA PRO A 31 0.95 5.47 -9.44
C PRO A 31 0.34 6.83 -9.04
N ALA A 32 -0.15 7.60 -10.01
CA ALA A 32 -0.80 8.89 -9.75
C ALA A 32 -2.27 8.77 -9.27
N SER A 33 -2.82 7.55 -9.15
CA SER A 33 -4.19 7.33 -8.68
C SER A 33 -4.31 7.53 -7.16
N PRO A 34 -5.35 8.22 -6.67
CA PRO A 34 -5.64 8.30 -5.23
C PRO A 34 -6.03 6.96 -4.60
N ILE A 35 -6.42 5.99 -5.43
CA ILE A 35 -6.76 4.65 -5.00
C ILE A 35 -5.59 3.73 -5.37
N VAL A 36 -4.96 3.14 -4.35
CA VAL A 36 -3.84 2.19 -4.48
C VAL A 36 -4.33 0.79 -4.10
N PRO A 37 -4.73 -0.04 -5.07
CA PRO A 37 -5.22 -1.38 -4.81
C PRO A 37 -4.08 -2.42 -4.75
N LEU A 38 -3.93 -3.06 -3.60
CA LEU A 38 -3.00 -4.18 -3.35
C LEU A 38 -3.72 -5.51 -3.57
N LEU A 39 -3.23 -6.30 -4.53
CA LEU A 39 -3.82 -7.60 -4.87
C LEU A 39 -3.37 -8.67 -3.86
N LEU A 40 -4.34 -9.34 -3.24
CA LEU A 40 -4.07 -10.44 -2.30
C LEU A 40 -4.21 -11.81 -2.96
N PHE A 41 -5.01 -11.91 -4.03
CA PHE A 41 -5.34 -13.14 -4.76
C PHE A 41 -5.96 -14.28 -3.91
N HIS A 42 -6.16 -14.07 -2.61
CA HIS A 42 -6.59 -15.11 -1.68
C HIS A 42 -7.62 -14.58 -0.69
N LEU A 43 -8.86 -15.06 -0.81
CA LEU A 43 -10.00 -14.63 0.02
C LEU A 43 -9.78 -14.88 1.52
N GLY A 44 -9.20 -16.03 1.87
CA GLY A 44 -8.95 -16.39 3.28
C GLY A 44 -7.95 -15.47 3.99
N LYS A 45 -7.02 -14.85 3.24
CA LYS A 45 -6.00 -13.95 3.82
C LYS A 45 -6.55 -12.53 4.03
N MET A 46 -7.68 -12.18 3.42
CA MET A 46 -8.23 -10.83 3.44
C MET A 46 -8.68 -10.38 4.83
N ASN A 47 -9.45 -11.24 5.53
CA ASN A 47 -9.91 -10.93 6.89
C ASN A 47 -8.73 -10.84 7.85
N MET A 48 -7.74 -11.72 7.70
CA MET A 48 -6.52 -11.69 8.50
C MET A 48 -5.76 -10.39 8.28
N PHE A 49 -5.56 -9.98 7.01
CA PHE A 49 -4.92 -8.72 6.67
C PHE A 49 -5.64 -7.53 7.34
N HIS A 50 -6.97 -7.47 7.26
CA HIS A 50 -7.75 -6.42 7.89
C HIS A 50 -7.63 -6.42 9.42
N CYS A 51 -7.76 -7.57 10.08
CA CYS A 51 -7.63 -7.66 11.53
C CYS A 51 -6.22 -7.28 11.99
N MET A 52 -5.18 -7.79 11.34
CA MET A 52 -3.80 -7.45 11.66
C MET A 52 -3.49 -5.96 11.49
N MET A 53 -4.11 -5.28 10.52
CA MET A 53 -3.95 -3.83 10.35
C MET A 53 -4.75 -3.04 11.40
N LYS A 54 -5.95 -3.51 11.74
CA LYS A 54 -6.85 -2.87 12.72
C LYS A 54 -6.34 -3.02 14.16
N ASP A 55 -5.79 -4.17 14.51
CA ASP A 55 -5.45 -4.52 15.90
C ASP A 55 -4.05 -4.02 16.33
N ARG A 56 -3.38 -3.26 15.47
CA ARG A 56 -2.14 -2.54 15.78
C ARG A 56 -2.38 -1.45 16.83
N GLN A 57 -1.30 -1.03 17.50
CA GLN A 57 -1.34 0.07 18.47
C GLN A 57 -1.90 1.36 17.84
N THR A 58 -1.46 1.69 16.63
CA THR A 58 -2.12 2.67 15.76
C THR A 58 -3.01 1.89 14.79
N PRO A 59 -4.35 1.93 14.96
CA PRO A 59 -5.25 1.12 14.14
C PRO A 59 -5.29 1.66 12.70
N ILE A 60 -4.98 0.81 11.73
CA ILE A 60 -5.07 1.14 10.31
C ILE A 60 -6.31 0.45 9.73
N VAL A 61 -7.30 1.26 9.36
CA VAL A 61 -8.55 0.76 8.79
C VAL A 61 -8.41 0.67 7.27
N VAL A 62 -8.52 -0.53 6.73
CA VAL A 62 -8.36 -0.79 5.29
C VAL A 62 -9.63 -1.36 4.68
N VAL A 63 -9.93 -0.96 3.44
CA VAL A 63 -11.11 -1.46 2.73
C VAL A 63 -10.73 -2.72 1.98
N VAL A 64 -11.29 -3.84 2.43
CA VAL A 64 -11.16 -5.14 1.78
C VAL A 64 -12.27 -5.28 0.73
N VAL A 65 -11.91 -5.61 -0.50
CA VAL A 65 -12.88 -5.75 -1.61
C VAL A 65 -12.73 -7.10 -2.29
N SER A 66 -13.83 -7.87 -2.28
CA SER A 66 -13.97 -9.16 -2.93
C SER A 66 -15.22 -9.19 -3.82
N TYR A 67 -15.63 -10.38 -4.25
CA TYR A 67 -16.92 -10.60 -4.90
C TYR A 67 -18.07 -10.03 -4.04
N PRO A 68 -19.08 -9.35 -4.63
CA PRO A 68 -19.36 -9.17 -6.06
C PRO A 68 -18.66 -7.96 -6.72
N ALA A 69 -18.00 -7.09 -5.95
CA ALA A 69 -17.41 -5.86 -6.46
C ALA A 69 -16.14 -6.07 -7.32
N THR A 70 -15.49 -7.22 -7.17
CA THR A 70 -14.35 -7.68 -7.99
C THR A 70 -14.47 -9.19 -8.22
N SER A 71 -13.81 -9.74 -9.24
CA SER A 71 -13.78 -11.20 -9.42
C SER A 71 -13.09 -11.89 -8.23
N LEU A 72 -13.49 -13.12 -7.90
CA LEU A 72 -12.96 -13.88 -6.76
C LEU A 72 -11.42 -13.95 -6.75
N VAL A 73 -10.83 -14.14 -7.94
CA VAL A 73 -9.38 -14.24 -8.13
C VAL A 73 -8.66 -12.90 -8.04
N THR A 74 -9.34 -11.77 -8.23
CA THR A 74 -8.73 -10.42 -8.13
C THR A 74 -9.13 -9.68 -6.85
N SER A 75 -9.36 -10.46 -5.79
CA SER A 75 -9.56 -9.96 -4.43
C SER A 75 -8.38 -9.08 -4.00
N ARG A 76 -8.71 -7.93 -3.41
CA ARG A 76 -7.72 -6.86 -3.15
C ARG A 76 -8.08 -6.00 -1.95
N VAL A 77 -7.09 -5.32 -1.41
CA VAL A 77 -7.24 -4.24 -0.43
C VAL A 77 -7.09 -2.91 -1.15
N ARG A 78 -7.99 -1.96 -0.89
CA ARG A 78 -7.93 -0.62 -1.48
C ARG A 78 -7.48 0.39 -0.43
N PHE A 79 -6.31 0.98 -0.65
CA PHE A 79 -5.89 2.16 0.10
C PHE A 79 -6.44 3.41 -0.58
N CYS A 80 -7.20 4.20 0.15
CA CYS A 80 -7.76 5.46 -0.31
C CYS A 80 -6.91 6.60 0.26
N VAL A 81 -6.04 7.16 -0.57
CA VAL A 81 -5.10 8.20 -0.18
C VAL A 81 -5.77 9.57 -0.27
N SER A 82 -5.50 10.44 0.70
CA SER A 82 -5.96 11.81 0.76
C SER A 82 -4.77 12.78 0.80
N ALA A 83 -5.01 14.03 0.38
CA ALA A 83 -4.06 15.13 0.53
C ALA A 83 -3.80 15.50 2.00
N ALA A 84 -4.65 15.05 2.92
CA ALA A 84 -4.51 15.27 4.36
C ALA A 84 -3.53 14.31 5.03
N HIS A 85 -3.23 13.16 4.42
CA HIS A 85 -2.25 12.23 4.96
C HIS A 85 -0.85 12.87 4.93
N THR A 86 -0.13 12.70 6.02
CA THR A 86 1.27 13.10 6.16
C THR A 86 2.19 12.01 5.63
N LYS A 87 3.48 12.34 5.45
CA LYS A 87 4.50 11.34 5.12
C LYS A 87 4.55 10.24 6.20
N ASP A 88 4.49 10.64 7.47
CA ASP A 88 4.59 9.73 8.61
C ASP A 88 3.41 8.73 8.64
N ASP A 89 2.21 9.17 8.23
CA ASP A 89 1.06 8.27 8.09
C ASP A 89 1.32 7.20 7.01
N VAL A 90 1.89 7.60 5.86
CA VAL A 90 2.23 6.68 4.78
C VAL A 90 3.38 5.74 5.20
N ASP A 91 4.37 6.25 5.91
CA ASP A 91 5.48 5.46 6.47
C ASP A 91 4.98 4.41 7.46
N CYS A 92 4.00 4.78 8.31
CA CYS A 92 3.33 3.86 9.22
C CYS A 92 2.60 2.74 8.44
N VAL A 93 1.87 3.09 7.38
CA VAL A 93 1.19 2.11 6.52
C VAL A 93 2.19 1.19 5.81
N LEU A 94 3.31 1.71 5.32
CA LEU A 94 4.35 0.91 4.66
C LEU A 94 4.98 -0.11 5.61
N ARG A 95 5.38 0.30 6.81
CA ARG A 95 5.89 -0.61 7.86
C ARG A 95 4.86 -1.68 8.22
N ALA A 96 3.60 -1.26 8.39
CA ALA A 96 2.53 -2.17 8.72
C ALA A 96 2.26 -3.21 7.63
N CYS A 97 2.30 -2.77 6.35
CA CYS A 97 2.18 -3.65 5.21
C CYS A 97 3.35 -4.63 5.14
N ASP A 98 4.58 -4.17 5.38
CA ASP A 98 5.79 -5.00 5.31
C ASP A 98 5.72 -6.18 6.28
N GLU A 99 5.42 -5.92 7.55
CA GLU A 99 5.26 -6.95 8.58
C GLU A 99 4.11 -7.92 8.26
N VAL A 100 2.95 -7.40 7.85
CA VAL A 100 1.79 -8.25 7.48
C VAL A 100 2.10 -9.07 6.24
N GLY A 101 2.83 -8.51 5.29
CA GLY A 101 3.23 -9.17 4.05
C GLY A 101 4.19 -10.32 4.27
N ASP A 102 5.04 -10.24 5.31
CA ASP A 102 5.91 -11.35 5.70
C ASP A 102 5.14 -12.44 6.43
N VAL A 103 4.24 -12.08 7.33
CA VAL A 103 3.40 -13.07 8.05
C VAL A 103 2.46 -13.81 7.11
N LEU A 104 1.85 -13.10 6.17
CA LEU A 104 0.86 -13.66 5.25
C LEU A 104 1.45 -14.14 3.93
N ASP A 105 2.76 -14.00 3.72
CA ASP A 105 3.47 -14.30 2.46
C ASP A 105 2.71 -13.73 1.24
N LEU A 106 2.80 -12.40 1.09
CA LEU A 106 2.08 -11.64 0.05
C LEU A 106 3.03 -10.92 -0.93
N LYS A 107 4.33 -10.90 -0.63
CA LYS A 107 5.34 -10.17 -1.40
C LYS A 107 5.81 -11.03 -2.58
N HIS A 108 5.05 -11.07 -3.68
CA HIS A 108 5.38 -11.85 -4.89
C HIS A 108 5.52 -11.02 -6.19
N GLY A 109 5.48 -9.69 -6.11
CA GLY A 109 5.49 -8.81 -7.28
C GLY A 109 6.86 -8.61 -7.93
N ILE A 110 7.94 -8.62 -7.15
CA ILE A 110 9.32 -8.53 -7.65
C ILE A 110 10.24 -9.55 -6.97
N PRO A 111 11.35 -9.94 -7.63
CA PRO A 111 12.37 -10.83 -7.05
C PRO A 111 12.91 -10.28 -5.73
N ARG A 112 13.29 -11.17 -4.80
CA ARG A 112 13.83 -10.77 -3.49
C ARG A 112 15.11 -9.92 -3.59
N SER A 113 15.91 -10.09 -4.64
CA SER A 113 17.14 -9.34 -4.88
C SER A 113 16.92 -7.86 -5.19
N GLU A 114 15.72 -7.49 -5.66
CA GLU A 114 15.38 -6.12 -6.07
C GLU A 114 14.52 -5.38 -5.05
N ARG A 115 14.15 -6.05 -3.96
CA ARG A 115 13.32 -5.46 -2.90
C ARG A 115 14.13 -4.50 -2.07
N TRP A 116 13.49 -3.41 -1.68
CA TRP A 116 14.06 -2.44 -0.76
C TRP A 116 13.55 -2.75 0.65
N THR A 117 14.35 -2.42 1.67
CA THR A 117 13.87 -2.44 3.04
C THR A 117 12.90 -1.28 3.27
N VAL A 118 12.07 -1.36 4.32
CA VAL A 118 11.15 -0.26 4.62
C VAL A 118 11.93 1.00 4.97
N GLU A 119 13.05 0.85 5.68
CA GLU A 119 13.95 1.94 6.05
C GLU A 119 14.52 2.62 4.81
N ASP A 120 15.00 1.85 3.82
CA ASP A 120 15.50 2.40 2.55
C ASP A 120 14.43 3.22 1.80
N ILE A 121 13.17 2.76 1.81
CA ILE A 121 12.04 3.46 1.17
C ILE A 121 11.71 4.75 1.92
N VAL A 122 11.70 4.71 3.25
CA VAL A 122 11.38 5.85 4.11
C VAL A 122 12.42 6.96 4.00
N ASP A 123 13.71 6.58 3.92
CA ASP A 123 14.82 7.51 3.78
C ASP A 123 14.90 8.10 2.37
N ARG A 124 14.57 7.31 1.35
CA ARG A 124 14.61 7.72 -0.07
C ARG A 124 13.24 8.07 -0.64
N ALA A 125 12.36 8.64 0.16
CA ALA A 125 10.97 8.92 -0.22
C ALA A 125 10.83 9.77 -1.51
N VAL A 126 11.75 10.72 -1.73
CA VAL A 126 11.74 11.57 -2.93
C VAL A 126 12.08 10.76 -4.19
N ASP A 127 13.06 9.87 -4.10
CA ASP A 127 13.45 9.00 -5.22
C ASP A 127 12.32 8.04 -5.56
N VAL A 128 11.68 7.45 -4.54
CA VAL A 128 10.56 6.52 -4.69
C VAL A 128 9.39 7.17 -5.46
N VAL A 129 9.12 8.45 -5.25
CA VAL A 129 8.04 9.18 -5.93
C VAL A 129 8.35 9.51 -7.40
N ASN A 130 9.65 9.58 -7.75
CA ASN A 130 10.12 9.93 -9.08
C ASN A 130 10.42 8.71 -9.98
N LEU A 131 10.33 7.50 -9.43
CA LEU A 131 10.32 6.23 -10.19
C LEU A 131 9.04 6.07 -11.02
#